data_AF-A0A936SAJ3-F1
#
_entry.id   AF-A0A936SAJ3-F1
#
_cell.length_a   1.000
_cell.length_b   1.000
_cell.length_c   1.000
_cell.angle_alpha   90.00
_cell.angle_beta   90.00
_cell.angle_gamma   90.00
#
_symmetry.space_group_name_H-M   'P 1'
#
loop_
_entity.id
_entity.type
_entity.pdbx_description
1 polymer ?
#
loop_
_entity_poly.entity_id
_entity_poly.type
_entity_poly.pdbx_seq_one_letter_code
_entity_poly.pdbx_strand_id
1 'polypeptide(L)'
;MAAVHLLEQVGIQAGAQMVRRFGISNPMAPSLPSALGASEASLLEMTAAYSVFPNKGVRMAPHLIRKVYSRDGSLLEQYENQSTKVTSEYVALTMVQMMRGVTAGGGTASGASAGGAQLAGKTGTVNDPRTSGSSVTRRPT
;
A
#
# COMPACT_ATOMS: atom_id res chain seq x y z
N MET A 1 9.28 -3.13 18.43
CA MET A 1 9.56 -4.58 18.62
C MET A 1 8.44 -5.49 18.11
N ALA A 2 7.15 -5.18 18.32
CA ALA A 2 6.05 -6.08 17.91
C ALA A 2 6.06 -6.51 16.42
N ALA A 3 6.34 -5.60 15.48
CA ALA A 3 6.35 -5.92 14.03
C ALA A 3 7.48 -6.87 13.64
N VAL A 4 8.64 -6.78 14.31
CA VAL A 4 9.80 -7.65 14.05
C VAL A 4 9.51 -9.07 14.54
N HIS A 5 8.95 -9.20 15.75
CA HIS A 5 8.57 -10.50 16.31
C HIS A 5 7.48 -11.19 15.48
N LEU A 6 6.52 -10.43 14.93
CA LEU A 6 5.53 -11.00 14.01
C LEU A 6 6.17 -11.48 12.70
N LEU A 7 7.14 -10.74 12.16
CA LEU A 7 7.84 -11.18 10.95
C LEU A 7 8.69 -12.43 11.20
N GLU A 8 9.29 -12.57 12.38
CA GLU A 8 9.99 -13.78 12.80
C GLU A 8 9.03 -14.97 12.91
N GLN A 9 7.83 -14.79 13.47
CA GLN A 9 6.82 -15.84 13.59
C GLN A 9 6.22 -16.27 12.24
N VAL A 10 5.95 -15.32 11.33
CA VAL A 10 5.41 -15.60 9.99
C VAL A 10 6.49 -16.13 9.05
N GLY A 11 7.74 -15.74 9.28
CA GLY A 11 8.89 -16.05 8.42
C GLY A 11 9.09 -15.01 7.32
N ILE A 12 10.34 -14.62 7.12
CA ILE A 12 10.76 -13.59 6.13
C ILE A 12 10.33 -13.98 4.71
N GLN A 13 10.44 -15.27 4.35
CA GLN A 13 10.06 -15.78 3.03
C GLN A 13 8.56 -15.64 2.75
N ALA A 14 7.72 -15.97 3.73
CA ALA A 14 6.27 -15.81 3.62
C ALA A 14 5.88 -14.33 3.53
N GLY A 15 6.54 -13.47 4.29
CA GLY A 15 6.40 -12.02 4.20
C GLY A 15 6.77 -11.49 2.81
N ALA A 16 7.92 -11.90 2.28
CA ALA A 16 8.37 -11.49 0.94
C ALA A 16 7.41 -11.97 -0.16
N GLN A 17 6.92 -13.21 -0.09
CA GLN A 17 5.91 -13.71 -1.03
C GLN A 17 4.60 -12.93 -0.96
N MET A 18 4.15 -12.57 0.24
CA MET A 18 2.97 -11.73 0.40
C MET A 18 3.18 -10.36 -0.26
N VAL A 19 4.31 -9.69 0.01
CA VAL A 19 4.65 -8.40 -0.60
C VAL A 19 4.68 -8.48 -2.14
N ARG A 20 5.20 -9.58 -2.72
CA ARG A 20 5.13 -9.84 -4.17
C ARG A 20 3.69 -9.96 -4.68
N ARG A 21 2.82 -10.66 -3.94
CA ARG A 21 1.40 -10.80 -4.33
C ARG A 21 0.67 -9.45 -4.34
N PHE A 22 1.07 -8.52 -3.49
CA PHE A 22 0.59 -7.14 -3.51
C PHE A 22 1.16 -6.29 -4.66
N GLY A 23 2.06 -6.84 -5.49
CA GLY A 23 2.59 -6.19 -6.69
C GLY A 23 3.82 -5.32 -6.44
N ILE A 24 4.51 -5.49 -5.31
CA ILE A 24 5.78 -4.82 -5.05
C ILE A 24 6.90 -5.71 -5.59
N SER A 25 7.55 -5.22 -6.65
CA SER A 25 8.47 -6.00 -7.48
C SER A 25 9.80 -6.29 -6.80
N ASN A 26 10.25 -5.38 -5.92
CA ASN A 26 11.49 -5.52 -5.16
C ASN A 26 11.19 -5.69 -3.66
N PRO A 27 10.67 -6.86 -3.26
CA PRO A 27 10.25 -7.13 -1.90
C PRO A 27 11.50 -7.37 -1.06
N MET A 28 11.98 -6.31 -0.41
CA MET A 28 12.84 -6.41 0.76
C MET A 28 14.28 -6.89 0.47
N ALA A 29 15.27 -6.15 0.94
CA ALA A 29 16.54 -6.78 1.31
C ALA A 29 16.23 -7.83 2.41
N PRO A 30 16.89 -9.01 2.41
CA PRO A 30 16.67 -10.06 3.41
C PRO A 30 17.28 -9.65 4.76
N SER A 31 16.74 -8.61 5.38
CA SER A 31 17.23 -8.05 6.63
C SER A 31 16.05 -7.51 7.47
N LEU A 32 16.17 -7.64 8.80
CA LEU A 32 15.19 -7.22 9.80
C LEU A 32 14.70 -5.75 9.66
N PRO A 33 15.52 -4.76 9.21
CA PRO A 33 15.06 -3.39 8.96
C PRO A 33 13.98 -3.27 7.90
N SER A 34 13.84 -4.26 7.02
CA SER A 34 12.82 -4.25 5.99
C SER A 34 11.40 -4.34 6.55
N ALA A 35 11.23 -4.91 7.76
CA ALA A 35 9.98 -4.89 8.50
C ALA A 35 9.49 -3.46 8.85
N LEU A 36 10.40 -2.47 8.83
CA LEU A 36 10.14 -1.06 9.13
C LEU A 36 9.90 -0.21 7.87
N GLY A 37 9.91 -0.82 6.67
CA GLY A 37 9.68 -0.10 5.41
C GLY A 37 10.95 0.40 4.71
N ALA A 38 12.12 -0.17 5.00
CA ALA A 38 13.39 0.16 4.33
C ALA A 38 13.50 -0.39 2.88
N SER A 39 12.37 -0.72 2.23
CA SER A 39 12.34 -1.21 0.85
C SER A 39 12.05 -0.06 -0.12
N GLU A 40 12.82 0.04 -1.20
CA GLU A 40 12.55 0.95 -2.32
C GLU A 40 11.34 0.44 -3.11
N ALA A 41 10.15 0.91 -2.77
CA ALA A 41 8.93 0.70 -3.56
C ALA A 41 8.51 2.00 -4.23
N SER A 42 8.07 1.94 -5.48
CA SER A 42 7.55 3.13 -6.16
C SER A 42 6.21 3.56 -5.53
N LEU A 43 5.92 4.86 -5.57
CA LEU A 43 4.62 5.39 -5.12
C LEU A 43 3.45 4.74 -5.86
N LEU A 44 3.64 4.42 -7.13
CA LEU A 44 2.63 3.74 -7.96
C LEU A 44 2.36 2.32 -7.45
N GLU A 45 3.40 1.54 -7.15
CA GLU A 45 3.27 0.20 -6.57
C GLU A 45 2.61 0.26 -5.19
N MET A 46 3.00 1.20 -4.34
CA MET A 46 2.38 1.36 -3.02
C MET A 46 0.90 1.73 -3.13
N THR A 47 0.55 2.66 -4.01
CA THR A 47 -0.85 3.06 -4.23
C THR A 47 -1.68 1.89 -4.76
N ALA A 48 -1.14 1.14 -5.73
CA ALA A 48 -1.78 -0.06 -6.26
C ALA A 48 -1.94 -1.15 -5.18
N ALA A 49 -0.92 -1.36 -4.33
CA ALA A 49 -0.98 -2.31 -3.23
C ALA A 49 -2.04 -1.92 -2.18
N TYR A 50 -2.13 -0.64 -1.81
CA TYR A 50 -3.15 -0.16 -0.87
C TYR A 50 -4.56 -0.24 -1.44
N SER A 51 -4.74 -0.13 -2.76
CA SER A 51 -6.05 -0.27 -3.41
C SER A 51 -6.69 -1.65 -3.19
N VAL A 52 -5.90 -2.68 -2.85
CA VAL A 52 -6.39 -4.05 -2.61
C VAL A 52 -7.43 -4.11 -1.49
N PHE A 53 -7.25 -3.33 -0.42
CA PHE A 53 -8.11 -3.38 0.75
C PHE A 53 -9.54 -2.85 0.48
N PRO A 54 -9.73 -1.63 -0.06
CA PRO A 54 -11.06 -1.18 -0.46
C PRO A 54 -11.64 -2.02 -1.61
N ASN A 55 -10.80 -2.61 -2.47
CA ASN A 55 -11.21 -3.52 -3.56
C ASN A 55 -11.43 -4.97 -3.09
N LYS A 56 -11.78 -5.19 -1.82
CA LYS A 56 -12.18 -6.51 -1.28
C LYS A 56 -11.14 -7.64 -1.50
N GLY A 57 -9.86 -7.28 -1.51
CA GLY A 57 -8.76 -8.22 -1.70
C GLY A 57 -8.32 -8.42 -3.15
N VAL A 58 -8.82 -7.61 -4.09
CA VAL A 58 -8.44 -7.65 -5.51
C VAL A 58 -7.48 -6.50 -5.84
N ARG A 59 -6.32 -6.84 -6.41
CA ARG A 59 -5.37 -5.87 -6.94
C ARG A 59 -5.70 -5.58 -8.39
N MET A 60 -5.81 -4.30 -8.73
CA MET A 60 -5.89 -3.84 -10.11
C MET A 60 -4.51 -3.44 -10.58
N ALA A 61 -4.11 -3.86 -11.77
CA ALA A 61 -2.88 -3.36 -12.37
C ALA A 61 -3.03 -1.85 -12.67
N PRO A 62 -2.08 -1.01 -12.21
CA PRO A 62 -2.12 0.41 -12.54
C PRO A 62 -1.94 0.59 -14.05
N HIS A 63 -2.81 1.38 -14.66
CA HIS A 63 -2.74 1.73 -16.07
C HIS A 63 -3.08 3.22 -16.25
N LEU A 64 -2.45 3.85 -17.24
CA LEU A 64 -2.67 5.26 -17.55
C LEU A 64 -3.47 5.44 -18.85
N ILE A 65 -3.26 4.56 -19.83
CA ILE A 65 -3.88 4.61 -21.15
C ILE A 65 -5.05 3.64 -21.17
N ARG A 66 -6.23 4.11 -21.58
CA ARG A 66 -7.46 3.31 -21.66
C ARG A 66 -7.76 2.82 -23.07
N LYS A 67 -7.62 3.71 -24.05
CA LYS A 67 -7.84 3.43 -25.49
C LYS A 67 -6.93 4.32 -26.32
N VAL A 68 -6.44 3.78 -27.43
CA VAL A 68 -5.70 4.49 -28.46
C VAL A 68 -6.51 4.43 -29.75
N TYR A 69 -6.74 5.58 -30.36
CA TYR A 69 -7.48 5.71 -31.61
C TYR A 69 -6.56 6.26 -32.69
N SER A 70 -6.76 5.81 -33.93
CA SER A 70 -6.16 6.41 -35.12
C SER A 70 -6.78 7.77 -35.40
N ARG A 71 -6.13 8.58 -36.25
CA ARG A 71 -6.65 9.87 -36.72
C ARG A 71 -8.05 9.74 -37.35
N ASP A 72 -8.31 8.61 -37.98
CA ASP A 72 -9.57 8.32 -38.68
C ASP A 72 -10.65 7.76 -37.73
N GLY A 73 -10.38 7.68 -36.42
CA GLY A 73 -11.34 7.21 -35.41
C GLY A 73 -11.35 5.70 -35.17
N SER A 74 -10.57 4.92 -35.92
CA SER A 74 -10.44 3.47 -35.70
C SER A 74 -9.73 3.16 -34.38
N LEU A 75 -10.28 2.24 -33.59
CA LEU A 75 -9.66 1.76 -32.35
C LEU A 75 -8.40 0.94 -32.68
N LEU A 76 -7.24 1.37 -32.19
CA LEU A 76 -5.97 0.69 -32.39
C LEU A 76 -5.62 -0.21 -31.20
N GLU A 77 -5.87 0.28 -29.99
CA GLU A 77 -5.56 -0.43 -28.76
C GLU A 77 -6.61 -0.11 -27.70
N GLN A 78 -6.99 -1.09 -26.90
CA GLN A 78 -7.84 -0.91 -25.75
C GLN A 78 -7.25 -1.68 -24.57
N TYR A 79 -7.10 -1.01 -23.44
CA TYR A 79 -6.61 -1.63 -22.23
C TYR A 79 -7.65 -2.65 -21.72
N GLU A 80 -7.17 -3.86 -21.45
CA GLU A 80 -7.92 -4.90 -20.77
C GLU A 80 -7.58 -4.91 -19.29
N ASN A 81 -8.60 -4.86 -18.44
CA ASN A 81 -8.42 -4.81 -17.00
C ASN A 81 -7.74 -6.08 -16.49
N GLN A 82 -6.51 -5.93 -16.00
CA GLN A 82 -5.80 -7.00 -15.31
C GLN A 82 -6.07 -6.91 -13.81
N SER A 83 -6.82 -7.89 -13.30
CA SER A 83 -7.13 -8.00 -11.88
C SER A 83 -6.54 -9.29 -11.29
N THR A 84 -6.00 -9.21 -10.07
CA THR A 84 -5.45 -10.38 -9.36
C THR A 84 -6.02 -10.46 -7.96
N LYS A 85 -6.58 -11.61 -7.58
CA LYS A 85 -7.04 -11.84 -6.20
C LYS A 85 -5.84 -12.09 -5.28
N VAL A 86 -5.61 -11.16 -4.36
CA VAL A 86 -4.48 -11.19 -3.42
C VAL A 86 -4.87 -11.84 -2.10
N THR A 87 -6.02 -11.45 -1.55
CA THR A 87 -6.53 -11.95 -0.27
C THR A 87 -8.05 -12.16 -0.32
N SER A 88 -8.63 -12.72 0.74
CA SER A 88 -10.08 -12.85 0.87
C SER A 88 -10.72 -11.51 1.24
N GLU A 89 -11.99 -11.35 0.87
CA GLU A 89 -12.77 -10.17 1.23
C GLU A 89 -12.85 -10.00 2.76
N TYR A 90 -13.02 -11.09 3.50
CA TYR A 90 -13.04 -11.08 4.96
C TYR A 90 -11.75 -10.48 5.56
N VAL A 91 -10.57 -10.94 5.10
CA VAL A 91 -9.29 -10.42 5.57
C VAL A 91 -9.11 -8.96 5.15
N ALA A 92 -9.47 -8.61 3.92
CA ALA A 92 -9.36 -7.24 3.42
C ALA A 92 -10.23 -6.26 4.23
N LEU A 93 -11.49 -6.59 4.49
CA LEU A 93 -12.40 -5.74 5.25
C LEU A 93 -12.01 -5.65 6.73
N THR A 94 -11.49 -6.74 7.31
CA THR A 94 -10.93 -6.71 8.67
C THR A 94 -9.74 -5.75 8.74
N MET A 95 -8.85 -5.77 7.73
CA MET A 95 -7.74 -4.81 7.63
C MET A 95 -8.25 -3.37 7.50
N VAL A 96 -9.30 -3.12 6.70
CA VAL A 96 -9.92 -1.80 6.60
C VAL A 96 -10.46 -1.33 7.95
N GLN A 97 -11.12 -2.21 8.71
CA GLN A 97 -11.62 -1.88 10.05
C GLN A 97 -10.48 -1.53 11.01
N MET A 98 -9.37 -2.28 10.99
CA MET A 98 -8.19 -1.95 11.78
C MET A 98 -7.56 -0.61 11.37
N MET A 99 -7.49 -0.32 10.06
CA MET A 99 -6.97 0.95 9.53
C MET A 99 -7.84 2.17 9.88
N ARG A 100 -9.12 1.98 10.19
CA ARG A 100 -9.98 3.06 10.71
C ARG A 100 -9.64 3.45 12.15
N GLY A 101 -9.15 2.51 12.95
CA GLY A 101 -8.67 2.82 14.31
C GLY A 101 -7.50 3.81 14.32
N VAL A 102 -6.73 3.86 13.23
CA VAL A 102 -5.60 4.79 13.06
C VAL A 102 -6.05 6.24 12.85
N THR A 103 -7.18 6.43 12.17
CA THR A 103 -7.75 7.74 11.83
C THR A 103 -8.81 8.20 12.84
N ALA A 104 -9.29 7.29 13.70
CA ALA A 104 -10.21 7.59 14.80
C ALA A 104 -9.54 8.43 15.91
N GLY A 105 -10.36 9.02 16.79
CA GLY A 105 -9.89 9.77 17.96
C GLY A 105 -8.96 8.92 18.84
N GLY A 106 -7.73 9.38 19.05
CA GLY A 106 -6.67 8.65 19.77
C GLY A 106 -5.69 7.86 18.87
N GLY A 107 -5.95 7.75 17.57
CA GLY A 107 -5.04 7.13 16.59
C GLY A 107 -3.93 8.08 16.10
N THR A 108 -2.90 7.50 15.46
CA THR A 108 -1.73 8.25 14.97
C THR A 108 -2.03 9.21 13.81
N ALA A 109 -3.21 9.10 13.18
CA ALA A 109 -3.72 10.00 12.16
C ALA A 109 -5.06 10.65 12.56
N SER A 110 -5.31 10.85 13.85
CA SER A 110 -6.58 11.39 14.38
C SER A 110 -7.02 12.75 13.83
N GLY A 111 -6.08 13.54 13.26
CA GLY A 111 -6.39 14.79 12.56
C GLY A 111 -6.75 14.64 11.07
N ALA A 112 -6.76 13.43 10.53
CA ALA A 112 -7.10 13.18 9.14
C ALA A 112 -8.62 13.30 8.95
N SER A 113 -9.05 14.22 8.09
CA SER A 113 -10.45 14.45 7.74
C SER A 113 -10.60 14.48 6.22
N ALA A 114 -11.64 13.80 5.71
CA ALA A 114 -11.95 13.75 4.29
C ALA A 114 -13.40 14.17 4.03
N GLY A 115 -13.79 15.33 4.58
CA GLY A 115 -15.07 15.98 4.23
C GLY A 115 -16.31 15.10 4.40
N GLY A 116 -16.34 14.25 5.43
CA GLY A 116 -17.46 13.33 5.70
C GLY A 116 -17.29 11.89 5.21
N ALA A 117 -16.21 11.57 4.48
CA ALA A 117 -15.91 10.19 4.07
C ALA A 117 -15.21 9.38 5.17
N GLN A 118 -15.50 8.07 5.23
CA GLN A 118 -14.83 7.15 6.16
C GLN A 118 -13.38 6.93 5.72
N LEU A 119 -12.44 7.39 6.54
CA LEU A 119 -11.00 7.28 6.29
C LEU A 119 -10.43 6.00 6.93
N ALA A 120 -9.66 5.25 6.16
CA ALA A 120 -8.83 4.15 6.63
C ALA A 120 -7.42 4.39 6.11
N GLY A 121 -6.43 4.39 6.99
CA GLY A 121 -5.06 4.68 6.59
C GLY A 121 -4.02 4.08 7.52
N LYS A 122 -2.77 4.22 7.12
CA LYS A 122 -1.60 3.85 7.92
C LYS A 122 -0.61 5.01 7.89
N THR A 123 -0.09 5.38 9.07
CA THR A 123 1.02 6.33 9.16
C THR A 123 2.35 5.62 8.93
N GLY A 124 3.20 6.22 8.10
CA GLY A 124 4.61 5.84 7.92
C GLY A 124 5.52 6.95 8.42
N THR A 125 6.53 6.59 9.22
CA THR A 125 7.58 7.50 9.69
C THR A 125 8.91 6.84 9.34
N VAL A 126 9.69 7.47 8.48
CA VAL A 126 11.05 7.03 8.14
C VAL A 126 12.05 7.86 8.92
N ASN A 127 13.13 7.23 9.38
CA ASN A 127 14.22 7.92 10.07
C ASN A 127 15.24 8.37 9.01
N ASP A 128 15.43 9.69 8.85
CA ASP A 128 16.46 10.23 7.94
C ASP A 128 17.75 10.47 8.71
N PRO A 129 18.85 9.74 8.44
CA PRO A 129 20.13 9.96 9.12
C PRO A 129 20.80 11.29 8.71
N ARG A 130 20.30 12.02 7.72
CA ARG A 130 20.89 13.31 7.28
C ARG A 130 20.40 14.52 8.07
N THR A 131 19.39 14.37 8.92
CA THR A 131 18.88 15.45 9.77
C THR A 131 19.03 15.08 11.23
N SER A 132 20.11 15.53 11.86
CA SER A 132 20.23 15.53 13.31
C SER A 132 19.04 16.31 13.91
N GLY A 133 18.07 15.60 14.48
CA GLY A 133 17.11 16.18 15.42
C GLY A 133 15.75 16.68 14.93
N SER A 134 15.23 16.29 13.76
CA SER A 134 13.83 16.60 13.44
C SER A 134 13.10 15.44 12.74
N SER A 135 12.07 14.89 13.38
CA SER A 135 11.16 13.92 12.80
C SER A 135 10.30 14.60 11.73
N VAL A 136 10.66 14.42 10.46
CA VAL A 136 9.92 15.02 9.35
C VAL A 136 8.61 14.25 9.14
N THR A 137 7.53 14.75 9.71
CA THR A 137 6.17 14.33 9.35
C THR A 137 5.81 14.99 8.03
N ARG A 138 5.95 14.27 6.90
CA ARG A 138 5.43 14.76 5.62
C ARG A 138 3.89 14.74 5.68
N ARG A 139 3.28 15.91 5.83
CA ARG A 139 1.85 16.10 5.62
C ARG A 139 1.53 15.86 4.13
N PRO A 140 0.45 15.12 3.80
CA PRO A 140 -0.05 15.11 2.43
C PRO A 140 -0.62 16.50 2.11
N THR A 141 -0.13 17.09 1.02
CA THR A 141 -0.79 18.20 0.32
C THR A 141 -1.99 17.69 -0.44
#